data_AF-U1Q6D1-F1
#
_entry.id   AF-U1Q6D1-F1
#
_cell.length_a   1.000
_cell.length_b   1.000
_cell.length_c   1.000
_cell.angle_alpha   90.00
_cell.angle_beta   90.00
_cell.angle_gamma   90.00
#
_symmetry.space_group_name_H-M   'P 1'
#
loop_
_entity.id
_entity.type
_entity.pdbx_description
1 polymer ?
#
loop_
_entity_poly.entity_id
_entity_poly.type
_entity_poly.pdbx_seq_one_letter_code
_entity_poly.pdbx_strand_id
1 'polypeptide(L)'
;MPDDEADLLIPVEDYLSAGVHIGTQQKTNDMERFIHRVRDDGLYVLDVSQTDTRIRTAADLLSNYNPEQVLVTSSRQYGRFPAEKFATAIGARARTGRFIPGTLTNPDYEGYIEPDVVVVTDPIGDAQAVKEAITVGIPVVAMCDSNNQVSNVDLVVPTNNKGRRALSVVYWLLANETLDRRNAGTVYELDDFEDAL
;
A
#
# COMPACT_ATOMS: atom_id res chain seq x y z
N MET A 1 -3.63 -2.31 30.72
CA MET A 1 -3.89 -3.64 30.14
C MET A 1 -2.56 -4.08 29.56
N PRO A 2 -1.88 -5.05 30.17
CA PRO A 2 -0.57 -5.51 29.74
C PRO A 2 -0.71 -6.37 28.48
N ASP A 3 0.12 -6.10 27.47
CA ASP A 3 0.55 -7.03 26.42
C ASP A 3 -0.45 -8.13 26.01
N ASP A 4 -1.58 -7.73 25.43
CA ASP A 4 -2.18 -8.59 24.41
C ASP A 4 -1.20 -8.51 23.23
N GLU A 5 -0.35 -9.52 23.08
CA GLU A 5 0.20 -9.89 21.77
C GLU A 5 -1.01 -10.10 20.86
N ALA A 6 -1.48 -9.00 20.26
CA ALA A 6 -2.29 -9.09 19.07
C ALA A 6 -1.50 -9.99 18.12
N ASP A 7 -2.17 -10.99 17.56
CA ASP A 7 -1.64 -11.84 16.49
C ASP A 7 -1.33 -10.92 15.31
N LEU A 8 -0.15 -10.32 15.35
CA LEU A 8 0.39 -9.38 14.37
C LEU A 8 1.34 -10.16 13.48
N LEU A 9 1.40 -9.77 12.21
CA LEU A 9 2.26 -10.44 11.22
C LEU A 9 3.74 -10.36 11.58
N ILE A 10 4.14 -9.27 12.24
CA ILE A 10 5.47 -9.06 12.78
C ILE A 10 5.38 -8.46 14.18
N PRO A 11 6.44 -8.60 15.01
CA PRO A 11 6.52 -7.95 16.30
C PRO A 11 6.25 -6.44 16.20
N VAL A 12 5.57 -5.90 17.22
CA VAL A 12 5.25 -4.46 17.29
C VAL A 12 6.51 -3.61 17.16
N GLU A 13 7.62 -4.07 17.72
CA GLU A 13 8.93 -3.39 17.68
C GLU A 13 9.41 -3.15 16.24
N ASP A 14 9.18 -4.09 15.33
CA ASP A 14 9.61 -3.98 13.94
C ASP A 14 8.76 -2.97 13.16
N TYR A 15 7.45 -2.95 13.38
CA TYR A 15 6.56 -1.91 12.85
C TYR A 15 6.95 -0.51 13.35
N LEU A 16 7.32 -0.40 14.63
CA LEU A 16 7.76 0.85 15.24
C LEU A 16 9.12 1.31 14.68
N SER A 17 10.07 0.39 14.55
CA SER A 17 11.41 0.62 13.99
C SER A 17 11.36 1.09 12.54
N ALA A 18 10.45 0.53 11.74
CA ALA A 18 10.24 0.94 10.36
C ALA A 18 9.55 2.30 10.21
N GLY A 19 8.95 2.84 11.28
CA GLY A 19 8.27 4.13 11.28
C GLY A 19 6.89 4.11 10.61
N VAL A 20 6.23 2.94 10.53
CA VAL A 20 4.89 2.77 9.92
C VAL A 20 3.82 3.59 10.64
N HIS A 21 3.97 3.75 11.96
CA HIS A 21 3.06 4.49 12.82
C HIS A 21 3.22 6.03 12.73
N ILE A 22 4.28 6.53 12.11
CA ILE A 22 4.58 7.97 12.09
C ILE A 22 3.80 8.62 10.94
N GLY A 23 2.72 9.31 11.27
CA GLY A 23 1.97 10.11 10.31
C GLY A 23 2.49 11.54 10.16
N THR A 24 1.64 12.41 9.63
CA THR A 24 1.98 13.83 9.38
C THR A 24 1.45 14.76 10.48
N GLN A 25 1.66 16.08 10.32
CA GLN A 25 1.01 17.11 11.16
C GLN A 25 -0.42 17.45 10.72
N GLN A 26 -0.87 16.94 9.57
CA GLN A 26 -2.21 17.18 9.03
C GLN A 26 -3.06 15.92 9.22
N LYS A 27 -4.34 16.12 9.53
CA LYS A 27 -5.33 15.04 9.57
C LYS A 27 -6.50 15.35 8.64
N THR A 28 -7.04 14.30 8.02
CA THR A 28 -8.35 14.32 7.36
C THR A 28 -9.39 13.67 8.27
N ASN A 29 -10.67 14.03 8.10
CA ASN A 29 -11.76 13.45 8.89
C ASN A 29 -11.89 11.94 8.66
N ASP A 30 -11.60 11.47 7.44
CA ASP A 30 -11.73 10.05 7.11
C ASP A 30 -10.66 9.17 7.77
N MET A 31 -9.48 9.74 8.02
CA MET A 31 -8.35 9.04 8.64
C MET A 31 -8.38 9.09 10.16
N GLU A 32 -9.27 9.87 10.76
CA GLU A 32 -9.36 10.03 12.23
C GLU A 32 -9.57 8.70 12.96
N ARG A 33 -10.30 7.76 12.35
CA ARG A 33 -10.51 6.40 12.90
C ARG A 33 -9.24 5.55 13.00
N PHE A 34 -8.22 5.87 12.22
CA PHE A 34 -6.94 5.13 12.20
C PHE A 34 -5.85 5.82 13.04
N ILE A 35 -6.15 6.99 13.61
CA ILE A 35 -5.21 7.75 14.44
C ILE A 35 -5.43 7.33 15.90
N HIS A 36 -4.38 6.81 16.53
CA HIS A 36 -4.41 6.41 17.93
C HIS A 36 -4.18 7.58 18.88
N ARG A 37 -3.14 8.39 18.62
CA ARG A 37 -2.77 9.53 19.48
C ARG A 37 -1.98 10.59 18.71
N VAL A 38 -1.77 11.74 19.33
CA VAL A 38 -0.88 12.80 18.84
C VAL A 38 0.38 12.83 19.71
N ARG A 39 1.57 12.94 19.11
CA ARG A 39 2.83 13.15 19.85
C ARG A 39 2.97 14.62 20.24
N ASP A 40 3.89 14.89 21.18
CA ASP A 40 4.21 16.25 21.62
C ASP A 40 4.72 17.13 20.47
N ASP A 41 5.35 16.53 19.45
CA ASP A 41 5.83 17.19 18.23
C ASP A 41 4.71 17.56 17.23
N GLY A 42 3.45 17.24 17.54
CA GLY A 42 2.29 17.48 16.68
C GLY A 42 2.11 16.46 15.54
N LEU A 43 2.89 15.39 15.52
CA LEU A 43 2.73 14.28 14.57
C LEU A 43 1.61 13.33 15.03
N TYR A 44 0.72 12.98 14.11
CA TYR A 44 -0.30 11.96 14.34
C TYR A 44 0.32 10.56 14.32
N VAL A 45 -0.07 9.73 15.28
CA VAL A 45 0.37 8.33 15.39
C VAL A 45 -0.75 7.44 14.88
N LEU A 46 -0.44 6.65 13.85
CA LEU A 46 -1.35 5.64 13.30
C LEU A 46 -1.36 4.39 14.16
N ASP A 47 -2.51 3.73 14.22
CA ASP A 47 -2.72 2.47 14.92
C ASP A 47 -2.20 1.28 14.11
N VAL A 48 -1.13 0.65 14.59
CA VAL A 48 -0.46 -0.48 13.93
C VAL A 48 -1.37 -1.72 13.85
N SER A 49 -2.22 -1.95 14.86
CA SER A 49 -3.12 -3.11 14.87
C SER A 49 -4.16 -3.02 13.75
N GLN A 50 -4.62 -1.79 13.48
CA GLN A 50 -5.51 -1.54 12.33
C GLN A 50 -4.78 -1.67 11.00
N THR A 51 -3.52 -1.23 10.92
CA THR A 51 -2.67 -1.44 9.73
C THR A 51 -2.56 -2.93 9.41
N ASP A 52 -2.24 -3.77 10.41
CA ASP A 52 -2.07 -5.22 10.23
C ASP A 52 -3.36 -5.88 9.72
N THR A 53 -4.50 -5.59 10.37
CA THR A 53 -5.82 -6.11 9.95
C THR A 53 -6.14 -5.72 8.49
N ARG A 54 -5.78 -4.49 8.08
CA ARG A 54 -6.00 -4.00 6.72
C ARG A 54 -5.05 -4.64 5.71
N ILE A 55 -3.79 -4.90 6.08
CA ILE A 55 -2.83 -5.64 5.25
C ILE A 55 -3.37 -7.05 4.98
N ARG A 56 -3.83 -7.77 6.02
CA ARG A 56 -4.45 -9.10 5.87
C ARG A 56 -5.64 -9.05 4.92
N THR A 57 -6.56 -8.10 5.12
CA THR A 57 -7.73 -7.91 4.25
C THR A 57 -7.32 -7.60 2.80
N ALA A 58 -6.27 -6.81 2.59
CA ALA A 58 -5.76 -6.48 1.27
C ALA A 58 -5.11 -7.70 0.59
N ALA A 59 -4.35 -8.50 1.34
CA ALA A 59 -3.80 -9.75 0.83
C ALA A 59 -4.89 -10.76 0.49
N ASP A 60 -5.95 -10.88 1.30
CA ASP A 60 -7.13 -11.69 1.00
C ASP A 60 -7.76 -11.26 -0.32
N LEU A 61 -8.00 -9.95 -0.49
CA LEU A 61 -8.56 -9.39 -1.72
C LEU A 61 -7.67 -9.73 -2.93
N LEU A 62 -6.38 -9.45 -2.85
CA LEU A 62 -5.41 -9.67 -3.95
C LEU A 62 -5.20 -11.14 -4.27
N SER A 63 -5.37 -12.04 -3.31
CA SER A 63 -5.24 -13.47 -3.52
C SER A 63 -6.33 -14.03 -4.45
N ASN A 64 -7.51 -13.40 -4.49
CA ASN A 64 -8.64 -13.80 -5.33
C ASN A 64 -8.51 -13.38 -6.80
N TYR A 65 -7.61 -12.45 -7.13
CA TYR A 65 -7.41 -11.97 -8.49
C TYR A 65 -6.25 -12.70 -9.18
N ASN A 66 -6.32 -12.80 -10.50
CA ASN A 66 -5.19 -13.28 -11.28
C ASN A 66 -4.01 -12.30 -11.14
N PRO A 67 -2.77 -12.79 -10.96
CA PRO A 67 -1.60 -11.94 -10.82
C PRO A 67 -1.48 -10.88 -11.90
N GLU A 68 -1.65 -11.27 -13.17
CA GLU A 68 -1.46 -10.37 -14.32
C GLU A 68 -2.48 -9.23 -14.39
N GLN A 69 -3.61 -9.37 -13.70
CA GLN A 69 -4.69 -8.38 -13.65
C GLN A 69 -4.57 -7.44 -12.45
N VAL A 70 -3.56 -7.62 -11.60
CA VAL A 70 -3.23 -6.68 -10.53
C VAL A 70 -2.29 -5.61 -11.10
N LEU A 71 -2.66 -4.34 -10.99
CA LEU A 71 -1.79 -3.21 -11.34
C LEU A 71 -1.30 -2.51 -10.07
N VAL A 72 0.00 -2.30 -9.97
CA VAL A 72 0.63 -1.58 -8.86
C VAL A 72 1.20 -0.27 -9.40
N THR A 73 0.82 0.85 -8.80
CA THR A 73 1.27 2.18 -9.20
C THR A 73 1.94 2.93 -8.07
N SER A 74 3.05 3.58 -8.39
CA SER A 74 3.78 4.44 -7.46
C SER A 74 4.54 5.54 -8.17
N SER A 75 4.11 6.78 -7.99
CA SER A 75 4.81 7.97 -8.49
C SER A 75 5.97 8.39 -7.59
N ARG A 76 5.89 8.06 -6.30
CA ARG A 76 6.87 8.44 -5.26
C ARG A 76 8.18 7.71 -5.40
N GLN A 77 9.30 8.42 -5.31
CA GLN A 77 10.65 7.86 -5.49
C GLN A 77 10.90 6.64 -4.59
N TYR A 78 10.62 6.74 -3.29
CA TYR A 78 10.82 5.64 -2.33
C TYR A 78 9.81 4.49 -2.47
N GLY A 79 8.69 4.71 -3.17
CA GLY A 79 7.69 3.68 -3.42
C GLY A 79 7.92 2.88 -4.70
N ARG A 80 8.76 3.36 -5.63
CA ARG A 80 9.00 2.69 -6.92
C ARG A 80 9.63 1.32 -6.73
N PHE A 81 10.71 1.24 -5.97
CA PHE A 81 11.44 0.00 -5.78
C PHE A 81 10.61 -1.07 -5.03
N PRO A 82 9.99 -0.77 -3.87
CA PRO A 82 9.12 -1.73 -3.20
C PRO A 82 7.92 -2.18 -4.06
N ALA A 83 7.32 -1.27 -4.84
CA ALA A 83 6.20 -1.59 -5.73
C ALA A 83 6.61 -2.52 -6.89
N GLU A 84 7.77 -2.30 -7.50
CA GLU A 84 8.31 -3.18 -8.55
C GLU A 84 8.67 -4.56 -8.00
N LYS A 85 9.27 -4.61 -6.81
CA LYS A 85 9.59 -5.87 -6.12
C LYS A 85 8.33 -6.65 -5.78
N PHE A 86 7.33 -5.98 -5.21
CA PHE A 86 6.02 -6.55 -4.94
C PHE A 86 5.36 -7.12 -6.22
N ALA A 87 5.41 -6.36 -7.31
CA ALA A 87 4.86 -6.82 -8.58
C ALA A 87 5.60 -8.05 -9.13
N THR A 88 6.94 -8.06 -9.04
CA THR A 88 7.75 -9.21 -9.43
C THR A 88 7.46 -10.43 -8.57
N ALA A 89 7.29 -10.25 -7.26
CA ALA A 89 7.02 -11.31 -6.30
C ALA A 89 5.70 -12.02 -6.56
N ILE A 90 4.64 -11.25 -6.84
CA ILE A 90 3.29 -11.78 -7.06
C ILE A 90 3.05 -12.20 -8.52
N GLY A 91 3.81 -11.65 -9.46
CA GLY A 91 3.55 -11.73 -10.91
C GLY A 91 2.56 -10.65 -11.41
N ALA A 92 2.46 -9.54 -10.70
CA ALA A 92 1.61 -8.41 -11.04
C ALA A 92 2.29 -7.44 -12.02
N ARG A 93 1.49 -6.55 -12.62
CA ARG A 93 2.00 -5.48 -13.49
C ARG A 93 2.33 -4.26 -12.64
N ALA A 94 3.53 -3.69 -12.81
CA ALA A 94 3.91 -2.44 -12.17
C ALA A 94 3.97 -1.29 -13.17
N ARG A 95 3.44 -0.13 -12.77
CA ARG A 95 3.64 1.17 -13.43
C ARG A 95 4.18 2.16 -12.40
N THR A 96 5.50 2.23 -12.32
CA THR A 96 6.21 3.15 -11.44
C THR A 96 6.60 4.44 -12.16
N GLY A 97 6.71 5.53 -11.41
CA GLY A 97 7.06 6.85 -11.95
C GLY A 97 5.85 7.63 -12.45
N ARG A 98 6.02 8.32 -13.59
CA ARG A 98 4.95 9.19 -14.11
C ARG A 98 3.85 8.33 -14.72
N PHE A 99 2.67 8.35 -14.11
CA PHE A 99 1.47 7.75 -14.68
C PHE A 99 1.02 8.54 -15.91
N ILE A 100 0.94 7.89 -17.07
CA ILE A 100 0.51 8.53 -18.31
C ILE A 100 -1.02 8.58 -18.34
N PRO A 101 -1.63 9.77 -18.49
CA PRO A 101 -3.09 9.87 -18.63
C PRO A 101 -3.59 9.04 -19.82
N GLY A 102 -4.61 8.24 -19.61
CA GLY A 102 -5.18 7.34 -20.62
C GLY A 102 -4.66 5.90 -20.53
N THR A 103 -3.81 5.58 -19.55
CA THR A 103 -3.31 4.21 -19.36
C THR A 103 -4.43 3.22 -19.07
N LEU A 104 -5.52 3.62 -18.40
CA LEU A 104 -6.66 2.72 -18.11
C LEU A 104 -7.89 3.03 -18.96
N THR A 105 -7.96 4.19 -19.62
CA THR A 105 -9.18 4.64 -20.30
C THR A 105 -9.08 4.68 -21.82
N ASN A 106 -7.87 4.67 -22.40
CA ASN A 106 -7.67 4.79 -23.85
C ASN A 106 -7.09 3.49 -24.46
N PRO A 107 -7.92 2.66 -25.12
CA PRO A 107 -7.47 1.43 -25.78
C PRO A 107 -6.44 1.62 -26.89
N ASP A 108 -6.43 2.80 -27.53
CA ASP A 108 -5.49 3.10 -28.64
C ASP A 108 -4.08 3.44 -28.14
N TYR A 109 -3.89 3.60 -26.84
CA TYR A 109 -2.57 3.87 -26.26
C TYR A 109 -1.74 2.58 -26.16
N GLU A 110 -0.50 2.59 -26.64
CA GLU A 110 0.40 1.42 -26.59
C GLU A 110 0.63 0.88 -25.17
N GLY A 111 0.52 1.74 -24.16
CA GLY A 111 0.68 1.38 -22.76
C GLY A 111 -0.62 1.03 -22.04
N TYR A 112 -1.74 0.87 -22.76
CA TYR A 112 -3.06 0.54 -22.20
C TYR A 112 -3.05 -0.77 -21.42
N ILE A 113 -3.65 -0.75 -20.22
CA ILE A 113 -3.76 -1.92 -19.35
C ILE A 113 -5.18 -1.95 -18.78
N GLU A 114 -5.76 -3.15 -18.76
CA GLU A 114 -7.05 -3.43 -18.12
C GLU A 114 -6.82 -4.31 -16.88
N PRO A 115 -6.54 -3.70 -15.71
CA PRO A 115 -6.45 -4.43 -14.47
C PRO A 115 -7.83 -4.60 -13.82
N ASP A 116 -8.00 -5.69 -13.07
CA ASP A 116 -9.19 -5.93 -12.25
C ASP A 116 -9.09 -5.27 -10.87
N VAL A 117 -7.87 -4.93 -10.43
CA VAL A 117 -7.62 -4.22 -9.17
C VAL A 117 -6.35 -3.38 -9.28
N VAL A 118 -6.40 -2.18 -8.70
CA VAL A 118 -5.25 -1.26 -8.66
C VAL A 118 -4.79 -1.08 -7.22
N VAL A 119 -3.48 -1.26 -6.99
CA VAL A 119 -2.79 -0.97 -5.73
C VAL A 119 -1.97 0.31 -5.87
N VAL A 120 -2.22 1.28 -4.99
CA VAL A 120 -1.67 2.63 -5.05
C VAL A 120 -0.85 2.93 -3.80
N THR A 121 0.37 3.46 -3.97
CA THR A 121 1.21 3.86 -2.81
C THR A 121 0.73 5.15 -2.14
N ASP A 122 0.27 6.13 -2.92
CA ASP A 122 -0.24 7.38 -2.36
C ASP A 122 -1.36 7.94 -3.23
N PRO A 123 -2.60 8.04 -2.74
CA PRO A 123 -3.70 8.55 -3.54
C PRO A 123 -3.53 10.03 -3.93
N ILE A 124 -2.69 10.81 -3.24
CA ILE A 124 -2.37 12.19 -3.64
C ILE A 124 -1.37 12.21 -4.80
N GLY A 125 -0.27 11.46 -4.69
CA GLY A 125 0.75 11.37 -5.74
C GLY A 125 0.24 10.68 -7.00
N ASP A 126 -0.57 9.64 -6.84
CA ASP A 126 -1.10 8.79 -7.91
C ASP A 126 -2.56 9.11 -8.24
N ALA A 127 -2.99 10.35 -8.01
CA ALA A 127 -4.37 10.79 -8.21
C ALA A 127 -4.90 10.52 -9.62
N GLN A 128 -4.03 10.54 -10.63
CA GLN A 128 -4.40 10.21 -12.02
C GLN A 128 -4.82 8.75 -12.16
N ALA A 129 -4.08 7.82 -11.57
CA ALA A 129 -4.40 6.40 -11.59
C ALA A 129 -5.71 6.12 -10.84
N VAL A 130 -5.89 6.74 -9.68
CA VAL A 130 -7.12 6.63 -8.88
C VAL A 130 -8.33 7.16 -9.66
N LYS A 131 -8.20 8.32 -10.31
CA LYS A 131 -9.29 8.93 -11.10
C LYS A 131 -9.68 8.05 -12.30
N GLU A 132 -8.71 7.52 -13.01
CA GLU A 132 -8.96 6.63 -14.14
C GLU A 132 -9.58 5.30 -13.69
N ALA A 133 -9.07 4.69 -12.60
CA ALA A 133 -9.63 3.47 -12.03
C ALA A 133 -11.12 3.64 -11.68
N ILE A 134 -11.50 4.74 -11.05
CA ILE A 134 -12.91 5.06 -10.75
C ILE A 134 -13.74 5.23 -12.02
N THR A 135 -13.17 5.88 -13.05
CA THR A 135 -13.89 6.11 -14.31
C THR A 135 -14.23 4.79 -15.00
N VAL A 136 -13.34 3.80 -14.92
CA VAL A 136 -13.55 2.45 -15.47
C VAL A 136 -14.36 1.56 -14.53
N GLY A 137 -14.37 1.85 -13.23
CA GLY A 137 -15.04 1.04 -12.20
C GLY A 137 -14.15 -0.07 -11.61
N ILE A 138 -12.82 0.14 -11.64
CA ILE A 138 -11.84 -0.79 -11.10
C ILE A 138 -11.64 -0.48 -9.60
N PRO A 139 -11.70 -1.49 -8.70
CA PRO A 139 -11.47 -1.29 -7.28
C PRO A 139 -10.03 -0.81 -6.99
N VAL A 140 -9.92 0.13 -6.05
CA VAL A 140 -8.67 0.77 -5.66
C VAL A 140 -8.31 0.42 -4.21
N VAL A 141 -7.14 -0.21 -4.04
CA VAL A 141 -6.47 -0.41 -2.75
C VAL A 141 -5.40 0.66 -2.62
N ALA A 142 -5.42 1.47 -1.56
CA ALA A 142 -4.42 2.53 -1.38
C ALA A 142 -3.79 2.54 0.01
N MET A 143 -2.48 2.84 0.02
CA MET A 143 -1.74 3.14 1.24
C MET A 143 -1.94 4.61 1.61
N CYS A 144 -2.50 4.86 2.78
CA CYS A 144 -2.94 6.18 3.21
C CYS A 144 -2.28 6.59 4.52
N ASP A 145 -1.67 7.76 4.50
CA ASP A 145 -1.15 8.48 5.66
C ASP A 145 -2.26 9.39 6.24
N SER A 146 -2.01 10.03 7.38
CA SER A 146 -2.97 10.86 8.12
C SER A 146 -3.57 12.01 7.30
N ASN A 147 -2.86 12.49 6.28
CA ASN A 147 -3.27 13.60 5.42
C ASN A 147 -4.01 13.16 4.14
N ASN A 148 -4.13 11.85 3.88
CA ASN A 148 -4.76 11.36 2.66
C ASN A 148 -6.30 11.43 2.75
N GLN A 149 -6.94 11.67 1.61
CA GLN A 149 -8.40 11.58 1.44
C GLN A 149 -8.73 10.21 0.87
N VAL A 150 -9.76 9.56 1.41
CA VAL A 150 -10.10 8.16 1.06
C VAL A 150 -11.41 8.03 0.28
N SER A 151 -12.02 9.14 -0.14
CA SER A 151 -13.32 9.14 -0.83
C SER A 151 -13.36 8.30 -2.10
N ASN A 152 -12.19 8.06 -2.69
CA ASN A 152 -11.96 7.43 -3.98
C ASN A 152 -11.18 6.09 -3.84
N VAL A 153 -11.15 5.54 -2.64
CA VAL A 153 -10.39 4.33 -2.28
C VAL A 153 -11.33 3.33 -1.64
N ASP A 154 -11.41 2.12 -2.19
CA ASP A 154 -12.29 1.07 -1.69
C ASP A 154 -11.69 0.38 -0.46
N LEU A 155 -10.38 0.12 -0.48
CA LEU A 155 -9.67 -0.47 0.64
C LEU A 155 -8.47 0.39 1.04
N VAL A 156 -8.55 0.90 2.28
CA VAL A 156 -7.52 1.76 2.86
C VAL A 156 -6.59 0.93 3.73
N VAL A 157 -5.28 1.01 3.45
CA VAL A 157 -4.22 0.51 4.33
C VAL A 157 -3.59 1.71 5.04
N PRO A 158 -3.90 1.95 6.33
CA PRO A 158 -3.35 3.09 7.06
C PRO A 158 -1.87 2.87 7.32
N THR A 159 -1.00 3.68 6.74
CA THR A 159 0.45 3.56 6.89
C THR A 159 1.16 4.86 6.52
N ASN A 160 2.38 5.03 7.04
CA ASN A 160 3.29 6.06 6.57
C ASN A 160 3.74 5.79 5.13
N ASN A 161 3.17 6.52 4.17
CA ASN A 161 3.52 6.42 2.75
C ASN A 161 4.68 7.33 2.30
N LYS A 162 5.46 7.86 3.25
CA LYS A 162 6.60 8.76 3.00
C LYS A 162 7.93 8.15 3.40
N GLY A 163 7.93 7.29 4.42
CA GLY A 163 9.13 6.63 4.91
C GLY A 163 9.62 5.53 3.96
N ARG A 164 10.93 5.49 3.70
CA ARG A 164 11.56 4.42 2.90
C ARG A 164 11.31 3.05 3.52
N ARG A 165 11.63 2.90 4.82
CA ARG A 165 11.45 1.65 5.56
C ARG A 165 9.98 1.27 5.73
N ALA A 166 9.12 2.24 6.05
CA ALA A 166 7.68 2.01 6.19
C ALA A 166 7.06 1.43 4.92
N LEU A 167 7.35 2.02 3.74
CA LEU A 167 6.88 1.49 2.46
C LEU A 167 7.44 0.10 2.16
N SER A 168 8.73 -0.12 2.42
CA SER A 168 9.38 -1.42 2.19
C SER A 168 8.71 -2.51 3.02
N VAL A 169 8.50 -2.28 4.31
CA VAL A 169 7.81 -3.21 5.23
C VAL A 169 6.39 -3.50 4.77
N VAL A 170 5.61 -2.48 4.42
CA VAL A 170 4.20 -2.68 4.03
C VAL A 170 4.10 -3.49 2.72
N TYR A 171 4.92 -3.18 1.72
CA TYR A 171 4.92 -3.94 0.47
C TYR A 171 5.45 -5.36 0.66
N TRP A 172 6.47 -5.54 1.50
CA TRP A 172 7.01 -6.86 1.86
C TRP A 172 5.95 -7.72 2.56
N LEU A 173 5.28 -7.19 3.59
CA LEU A 173 4.19 -7.87 4.28
C LEU A 173 3.07 -8.23 3.32
N LEU A 174 2.64 -7.28 2.48
CA LEU A 174 1.57 -7.52 1.51
C LEU A 174 1.97 -8.60 0.49
N ALA A 175 3.23 -8.64 0.05
CA ALA A 175 3.74 -9.68 -0.84
C ALA A 175 3.69 -11.06 -0.18
N ASN A 176 4.32 -11.19 0.99
CA ASN A 176 4.41 -12.45 1.71
C ASN A 176 3.01 -12.97 2.09
N GLU A 177 2.12 -12.12 2.59
CA GLU A 177 0.75 -12.49 2.93
C GLU A 177 -0.09 -12.92 1.72
N THR A 178 0.14 -12.30 0.56
CA THR A 178 -0.55 -12.68 -0.68
C THR A 178 -0.01 -14.02 -1.21
N LEU A 179 1.30 -14.24 -1.10
CA LEU A 179 1.94 -15.49 -1.51
C LEU A 179 1.59 -16.66 -0.60
N ASP A 180 1.49 -16.43 0.70
CA ASP A 180 1.07 -17.42 1.69
C ASP A 180 -0.35 -17.92 1.39
N ARG A 181 -1.30 -16.99 1.16
CA ARG A 181 -2.67 -17.32 0.73
C ARG A 181 -2.73 -18.07 -0.60
N ARG A 182 -1.79 -17.81 -1.50
CA ARG A 182 -1.64 -18.52 -2.78
C ARG A 182 -0.88 -19.84 -2.65
N ASN A 183 -0.43 -20.22 -1.45
CA ASN A 183 0.42 -21.39 -1.17
C ASN A 183 1.70 -21.43 -2.03
N ALA A 184 2.27 -20.25 -2.33
CA ALA A 184 3.36 -20.11 -3.29
C ALA A 184 4.76 -20.43 -2.73
N GLY A 185 4.88 -20.88 -1.47
CA GLY A 185 6.11 -21.40 -0.84
C GLY A 185 7.35 -20.49 -0.84
N THR A 186 7.21 -19.28 -1.36
CA THR A 186 8.31 -18.33 -1.57
C THR A 186 8.19 -17.27 -0.49
N VAL A 187 9.18 -17.22 0.38
CA VAL A 187 9.30 -16.22 1.44
C VAL A 187 10.39 -15.25 1.02
N TYR A 188 10.04 -13.96 0.95
CA TYR A 188 11.01 -12.91 0.72
C TYR A 188 11.47 -12.31 2.04
N GLU A 189 12.71 -11.83 2.08
CA GLU A 189 13.24 -11.11 3.23
C GLU A 189 12.98 -9.61 3.10
N LEU A 190 12.93 -8.88 4.22
CA LEU A 190 12.68 -7.43 4.20
C LEU A 190 13.75 -6.67 3.41
N ASP A 191 15.00 -7.13 3.48
CA ASP A 191 16.13 -6.52 2.78
C ASP A 191 15.98 -6.55 1.25
N ASP A 192 15.19 -7.48 0.70
CA ASP A 192 14.92 -7.55 -0.74
C ASP A 192 14.03 -6.38 -1.23
N PHE A 193 13.29 -5.77 -0.30
CA PHE A 193 12.37 -4.66 -0.55
C PHE A 193 12.96 -3.30 -0.19
N GLU A 194 14.12 -3.25 0.48
CA GLU A 194 14.84 -2.00 0.70
C GLU A 194 15.65 -1.61 -0.53
N ASP A 195 15.49 -0.36 -0.98
CA ASP A 195 16.34 0.20 -2.03
C ASP A 195 17.78 0.35 -1.50
N ALA A 196 18.76 -0.10 -2.28
CA ALA A 196 20.18 -0.14 -1.91
C ALA A 196 20.86 1.25 -1.92
N LEU A 197 20.09 2.32 -2.17
CA LEU A 197 20.54 3.71 -2.36
C LEU A 197 20.33 4.58 -1.13
#